data_AF-A0A5M5C2K5-F1
#
_entry.id   AF-A0A5M5C2K5-F1
#
_cell.length_a   1.000
_cell.length_b   1.000
_cell.length_c   1.000
_cell.angle_alpha   90.00
_cell.angle_beta   90.00
_cell.angle_gamma   90.00
#
_symmetry.space_group_name_H-M   'P 1'
#
loop_
_entity.id
_entity.type
_entity.pdbx_description
1 polymer ?
#
loop_
_entity_poly.entity_id
_entity_poly.type
_entity_poly.pdbx_seq_one_letter_code
_entity_poly.pdbx_strand_id
1 'polypeptide(L)' 'MEKYIAPDRKRIPYGMMNFAVIRRDDCYYVDKTRFIPMIEEADKFFFFIRPRRFGKSLTVNML' A
#
# COMPACT_ATOMS: atom_id res chain seq x y z
N MET A 1 27.54 -2.80 -8.97
CA MET A 1 26.65 -1.86 -8.26
C MET A 1 26.36 -2.44 -6.88
N GLU A 2 27.22 -2.12 -5.92
CA GLU A 2 27.00 -2.38 -4.49
C GLU A 2 25.60 -1.85 -4.13
N LYS A 3 24.70 -2.75 -3.69
CA LYS A 3 23.39 -2.31 -3.21
C LYS A 3 23.59 -1.60 -1.89
N TYR A 4 23.31 -0.30 -1.84
CA TYR A 4 23.08 0.46 -0.61
C TYR A 4 21.88 -0.15 0.14
N ILE A 5 22.11 -1.23 0.88
CA ILE A 5 21.14 -1.77 1.82
C ILE A 5 21.64 -1.30 3.19
N ALA A 6 21.08 -0.18 3.65
CA ALA A 6 21.25 0.21 5.03
C ALA A 6 20.68 -0.91 5.91
N PRO A 7 21.44 -1.45 6.88
CA PRO A 7 21.13 -2.70 7.56
C PRO A 7 19.77 -2.69 8.30
N ASP A 8 19.29 -1.51 8.70
CA ASP A 8 18.07 -1.37 9.50
C ASP A 8 16.86 -0.77 8.74
N ARG A 9 16.93 -0.66 7.41
CA ARG A 9 15.82 -0.08 6.62
C ARG A 9 14.96 -1.14 5.96
N LYS A 10 13.67 -1.13 6.27
CA LYS A 10 12.67 -1.94 5.56
C LYS A 10 12.70 -1.64 4.06
N ARG A 11 12.67 -2.69 3.25
CA ARG A 11 12.71 -2.58 1.78
C ARG A 11 11.44 -1.89 1.27
N ILE A 12 11.58 -0.90 0.40
CA ILE A 12 10.42 -0.31 -0.29
C ILE A 12 9.94 -1.31 -1.36
N PRO A 13 8.68 -1.79 -1.29
CA PRO A 13 8.13 -2.76 -2.24
C PRO A 13 7.78 -2.10 -3.57
N TYR A 14 8.79 -1.68 -4.33
CA TYR A 14 8.59 -1.09 -5.67
C TYR A 14 8.01 -2.15 -6.63
N GLY A 15 6.84 -1.87 -7.19
CA GLY A 15 6.16 -2.75 -8.15
C GLY A 15 5.49 -3.98 -7.53
N MET A 16 5.58 -4.17 -6.22
CA MET A 16 4.95 -5.29 -5.52
C MET A 16 3.60 -4.82 -4.95
N MET A 17 2.51 -5.38 -5.48
CA MET A 17 1.13 -5.00 -5.14
C MET A 17 0.40 -6.08 -4.33
N ASN A 18 1.13 -7.02 -3.75
CA ASN A 18 0.58 -8.11 -2.95
C ASN A 18 0.82 -7.85 -1.46
N PHE A 19 -0.26 -7.68 -0.71
CA PHE A 19 -0.21 -7.39 0.72
C PHE A 19 0.39 -8.54 1.54
N ALA A 20 0.07 -9.79 1.20
CA ALA A 20 0.60 -10.96 1.90
C ALA A 20 2.12 -11.06 1.78
N VAL A 21 2.67 -10.76 0.59
CA VAL A 21 4.13 -10.76 0.37
C VAL A 21 4.80 -9.60 1.11
N ILE A 22 4.21 -8.40 1.06
CA ILE A 22 4.72 -7.23 1.80
C ILE A 22 4.79 -7.52 3.30
N ARG A 23 3.80 -8.20 3.86
CA ARG A 23 3.77 -8.60 5.27
C ARG A 23 4.80 -9.69 5.58
N ARG A 24 4.94 -10.69 4.71
CA ARG A 24 5.87 -11.81 4.91
C ARG A 24 7.34 -11.38 4.82
N ASP A 25 7.66 -10.51 3.86
CA ASP A 25 9.02 -10.09 3.56
C ASP A 25 9.43 -8.81 4.34
N ASP A 26 8.69 -8.47 5.40
CA ASP A 26 8.85 -7.27 6.25
C ASP A 26 9.14 -5.96 5.47
N CYS A 27 8.40 -5.78 4.38
CA CYS A 27 8.57 -4.62 3.52
C CYS A 27 7.93 -3.36 4.13
N TYR A 28 8.40 -2.21 3.68
CA TYR A 28 7.84 -0.92 4.07
C TYR A 28 6.40 -0.79 3.54
N TYR A 29 5.43 -0.76 4.46
CA TYR A 29 4.02 -0.57 4.17
C TYR A 29 3.51 0.67 4.92
N VAL A 30 2.76 1.51 4.22
CA VAL A 30 2.06 2.66 4.84
C VAL A 30 0.62 2.24 5.05
N ASP A 31 0.23 2.08 6.31
CA ASP A 31 -1.13 1.74 6.68
C ASP A 31 -2.10 2.88 6.34
N LYS A 32 -3.10 2.54 5.53
CA LYS A 32 -4.16 3.44 5.06
C LYS A 32 -5.56 2.91 5.40
N THR A 33 -5.64 1.88 6.24
CA THR A 33 -6.89 1.21 6.65
C THR A 33 -7.88 2.20 7.28
N ARG A 34 -7.39 3.26 7.94
CA ARG A 34 -8.22 4.34 8.49
C ARG A 34 -9.15 5.02 7.48
N PHE A 35 -8.86 4.94 6.19
CA PHE A 35 -9.68 5.53 5.13
C PHE A 35 -10.80 4.61 4.66
N ILE A 36 -10.79 3.32 5.03
CA ILE A 36 -11.82 2.35 4.63
C ILE A 36 -13.22 2.79 5.12
N PRO A 37 -13.42 3.16 6.40
CA PRO A 37 -14.74 3.61 6.86
C PRO A 37 -15.23 4.85 6.09
N MET A 38 -14.33 5.78 5.78
CA MET A 38 -14.66 6.98 5.00
C MET A 38 -15.07 6.66 3.56
N ILE A 39 -14.57 5.54 3.00
CA ILE A 39 -14.95 5.05 1.66
C ILE A 39 -16.27 4.29 1.72
N GLU A 40 -16.52 3.52 2.79
CA GLU A 40 -17.78 2.80 3.02
C GLU A 40 -18.94 3.73 3.35
N GLU A 41 -18.69 4.83 4.06
CA GLU A 41 -19.65 5.90 4.32
C GLU A 41 -19.89 6.79 3.09
N ALA A 42 -19.04 6.71 2.08
CA ALA A 42 -19.27 7.46 0.85
C ALA A 42 -20.52 6.93 0.15
N ASP A 43 -21.23 7.83 -0.53
CA ASP A 43 -22.42 7.51 -1.31
C ASP A 43 -22.14 6.39 -2.33
N LYS A 44 -23.20 5.82 -2.94
CA LYS A 44 -23.15 4.62 -3.81
C LYS A 44 -22.05 4.61 -4.87
N PHE A 45 -21.54 5.78 -5.26
CA PHE A 45 -20.44 5.94 -6.19
C PHE A 45 -19.29 6.74 -5.57
N PHE A 46 -18.20 6.06 -5.21
CA PHE A 46 -16.96 6.69 -4.74
C PHE A 46 -15.92 6.81 -5.86
N PHE A 47 -15.55 8.03 -6.23
CA PHE A 47 -14.54 8.29 -7.26
C PHE A 47 -13.16 8.60 -6.65
N PHE A 48 -12.20 7.70 -6.83
CA PHE A 48 -10.80 8.00 -6.57
C PHE A 48 -10.20 8.86 -7.69
N ILE A 49 -10.00 10.15 -7.43
CA ILE A 49 -9.44 11.15 -8.38
C ILE A 49 -7.93 10.93 -8.63
N ARG A 50 -7.57 9.77 -9.19
CA ARG A 50 -6.21 9.29 -9.48
C ARG A 50 -5.08 9.80 -8.53
N PRO A 51 -5.23 9.72 -7.19
CA PRO A 51 -4.13 10.13 -6.32
C PRO A 51 -2.90 9.26 -6.59
N ARG A 52 -1.80 9.88 -7.01
CA ARG A 52 -0.56 9.19 -7.40
C ARG A 52 0.04 8.53 -6.16
N ARG A 53 0.46 7.25 -6.28
CA ARG A 53 1.04 6.46 -5.17
C ARG A 53 0.11 6.27 -3.95
N PHE A 54 -1.21 6.45 -4.09
CA PHE A 54 -2.14 6.12 -3.00
C PHE A 54 -2.11 4.64 -2.64
N GLY A 55 -1.82 3.76 -3.60
CA GLY A 55 -1.82 2.32 -3.38
C GLY A 55 -3.18 1.68 -3.62
N LYS A 56 -4.03 2.25 -4.49
CA LYS A 56 -5.36 1.72 -4.83
C LYS A 56 -5.39 0.21 -5.05
N SER A 57 -4.50 -0.31 -5.90
CA SER A 57 -4.43 -1.76 -6.16
C SER A 57 -4.01 -2.57 -4.93
N LEU A 58 -3.12 -2.02 -4.10
CA LEU A 58 -2.69 -2.67 -2.87
C LEU A 58 -3.79 -2.66 -1.80
N THR A 59 -4.57 -1.57 -1.72
CA THR A 59 -5.75 -1.46 -0.87
C THR A 59 -6.81 -2.47 -1.29
N VAL A 60 -7.08 -2.62 -2.58
CA VAL A 60 -8.03 -3.63 -3.08
C VAL A 60 -7.53 -5.06 -2.84
N ASN A 61 -6.21 -5.31 -2.91
CA ASN A 61 -5.66 -6.64 -2.60
C ASN A 61 -5.69 -6.98 -1.10
N MET A 62 -5.79 -5.98 -0.23
CA MET A 62 -5.90 -6.15 1.21
C MET A 62 -7.32 -6.55 1.63
N LEU A 63 -8.34 -6.01 0.95
CA LEU A 63 -9.76 -6.34 1.13
C LEU A 63 -10.08 -7.74 0.59
#